data_AF-X1I049-F1
#
_entry.id   AF-X1I049-F1
#
_cell.length_a   1.000
_cell.length_b   1.000
_cell.length_c   1.000
_cell.angle_alpha   90.00
_cell.angle_beta   90.00
_cell.angle_gamma   90.00
#
_symmetry.space_group_name_H-M   'P 1'
#
loop_
_entity.id
_entity.type
_entity.pdbx_description
1 polymer ?
#
loop_
_entity_poly.entity_id
_entity_poly.type
_entity_poly.pdbx_seq_one_letter_code
_entity_poly.pdbx_strand_id
1 'polypeptide(L)'
;LKNIDYYTNDHVCKMLQTIFRQLQTIPNYNFYKSFFSTFHIRAKSDQIIQERFRFATGLKNGRYKDKFIGVTDINKIRGDPENLFFFLEDFVGTGRSIVTNWGKAAHFLSEIDNLYLVIVCGHDFGIQNIEDNTGFKVTAGKIILEKERFYSEHNPIFDSSEQDIIMKYCEKVGYPVAGWGDCQSNVIFYSRAPNSTLPIFWKDVDNDYEWRGLFKRHYEET
;
A
#
# COMPACT_ATOMS: atom_id res chain seq x y z
N LEU A 1 5.64 -9.20 19.63
CA LEU A 1 5.67 -9.54 18.18
C LEU A 1 4.51 -10.43 17.70
N LYS A 2 3.92 -11.33 18.51
CA LYS A 2 2.83 -12.23 18.05
C LYS A 2 1.61 -11.53 17.41
N ASN A 3 1.39 -10.27 17.76
CA ASN A 3 0.22 -9.46 17.39
C ASN A 3 0.54 -8.41 16.30
N ILE A 4 1.67 -8.58 15.59
CA ILE A 4 2.09 -7.73 14.47
C ILE A 4 1.88 -8.52 13.17
N ASP A 5 1.16 -7.93 12.22
CA ASP A 5 0.91 -8.56 10.93
C ASP A 5 2.17 -8.42 10.05
N TYR A 6 3.03 -9.44 10.12
CA TYR A 6 4.31 -9.46 9.42
C TYR A 6 4.23 -10.13 8.04
N TYR A 7 4.35 -9.32 7.00
CA TYR A 7 4.29 -9.74 5.60
C TYR A 7 5.69 -10.09 5.09
N THR A 8 6.01 -11.39 5.09
CA THR A 8 7.19 -11.93 4.40
C THR A 8 7.09 -11.69 2.89
N ASN A 9 8.22 -11.75 2.16
CA ASN A 9 8.18 -11.66 0.70
C ASN A 9 7.28 -12.73 0.07
N ASP A 10 7.25 -13.94 0.63
CA ASP A 10 6.38 -15.04 0.19
C ASP A 10 4.89 -14.76 0.45
N HIS A 11 4.56 -14.13 1.59
CA HIS A 11 3.18 -13.70 1.87
C HIS A 11 2.73 -12.67 0.82
N VAL A 12 3.56 -11.64 0.57
CA VAL A 12 3.29 -10.63 -0.47
C VAL A 12 3.13 -11.28 -1.85
N CYS A 13 4.04 -12.14 -2.27
CA CYS A 13 3.95 -12.81 -3.57
C CYS A 13 2.69 -13.68 -3.72
N LYS A 14 2.31 -14.43 -2.68
CA LYS A 14 1.05 -15.22 -2.67
C LYS A 14 -0.18 -14.32 -2.76
N MET A 15 -0.20 -13.18 -2.06
CA MET A 15 -1.29 -12.22 -2.15
C MET A 15 -1.39 -11.60 -3.54
N LEU A 16 -0.28 -11.14 -4.12
CA LEU A 16 -0.26 -10.58 -5.49
C LEU A 16 -0.67 -11.62 -6.55
N GLN A 17 -0.36 -12.91 -6.36
CA GLN A 17 -0.86 -14.00 -7.19
C GLN A 17 -2.38 -14.16 -7.09
N THR A 18 -2.93 -14.18 -5.87
CA THR A 18 -4.38 -14.28 -5.63
C THR A 18 -5.11 -13.08 -6.21
N ILE A 19 -4.61 -11.87 -5.95
CA ILE A 19 -5.19 -10.63 -6.49
C ILE A 19 -5.16 -10.66 -8.02
N PHE A 20 -4.04 -11.02 -8.66
CA PHE A 20 -3.99 -11.09 -10.13
C PHE A 20 -5.02 -12.07 -10.73
N ARG A 21 -5.32 -13.19 -10.05
CA ARG A 21 -6.42 -14.09 -10.45
C ARG A 21 -7.80 -13.45 -10.27
N GLN A 22 -8.00 -12.60 -9.26
CA GLN A 22 -9.24 -11.83 -9.09
C GLN A 22 -9.38 -10.75 -10.18
N LEU A 23 -8.29 -10.08 -10.56
CA LEU A 23 -8.30 -9.11 -11.67
C LEU A 23 -8.72 -9.78 -12.99
N GLN A 24 -8.34 -11.05 -13.20
CA GLN A 24 -8.76 -11.85 -14.35
C GLN A 24 -10.26 -12.18 -14.38
N THR A 25 -11.00 -11.97 -13.28
CA THR A 25 -12.46 -12.15 -13.22
C THR A 25 -13.25 -10.85 -13.39
N ILE A 26 -12.57 -9.71 -13.56
CA ILE A 26 -13.23 -8.43 -13.82
C ILE A 26 -13.98 -8.50 -15.17
N PRO A 27 -15.21 -7.96 -15.28
CA PRO A 27 -15.92 -7.85 -16.55
C PRO A 27 -15.06 -7.16 -17.62
N ASN A 28 -15.05 -7.70 -18.84
CA ASN A 28 -14.23 -7.24 -19.96
C ASN A 28 -12.70 -7.37 -19.76
N TYR A 29 -12.24 -8.16 -18.78
CA TYR A 29 -10.80 -8.43 -18.63
C TYR A 29 -10.20 -9.05 -19.89
N ASN A 30 -9.25 -8.32 -20.50
CA ASN A 30 -8.41 -8.79 -21.58
C ASN A 30 -6.96 -8.43 -21.27
N PHE A 31 -6.11 -9.45 -21.10
CA PHE A 31 -4.69 -9.24 -20.76
C PHE A 31 -3.94 -8.38 -21.79
N TYR A 32 -4.32 -8.42 -23.08
CA TYR A 32 -3.68 -7.60 -24.11
C TYR A 32 -4.00 -6.10 -23.97
N LYS A 33 -5.16 -5.78 -23.37
CA LYS A 33 -5.66 -4.43 -23.06
C LYS A 33 -5.40 -4.02 -21.59
N SER A 34 -4.74 -4.87 -20.81
CA SER A 34 -4.46 -4.64 -19.39
C SER A 34 -3.06 -4.07 -19.18
N PHE A 35 -2.96 -2.92 -18.53
CA PHE A 35 -1.70 -2.23 -18.28
C PHE A 35 -1.50 -1.97 -16.79
N PHE A 36 -0.27 -2.11 -16.32
CA PHE A 36 0.14 -1.97 -14.94
C PHE A 36 1.07 -0.75 -14.80
N SER A 37 0.82 0.08 -13.79
CA SER A 37 1.60 1.29 -13.49
C SER A 37 1.78 1.43 -11.97
N THR A 38 2.62 2.37 -11.55
CA THR A 38 2.62 2.93 -10.20
C THR A 38 2.35 4.44 -10.28
N PHE A 39 2.13 5.11 -9.15
CA PHE A 39 1.87 6.56 -9.14
C PHE A 39 3.14 7.41 -9.18
N HIS A 40 4.24 6.94 -8.58
CA HIS A 40 5.44 7.78 -8.49
C HIS A 40 6.36 7.61 -9.69
N ILE A 41 6.72 8.76 -10.29
CA ILE A 41 7.79 8.86 -11.27
C ILE A 41 9.13 8.56 -10.54
N ARG A 42 9.55 7.29 -10.55
CA ARG A 42 10.84 6.78 -10.03
C ARG A 42 11.06 6.84 -8.51
N ALA A 43 10.08 6.45 -7.69
CA ALA A 43 10.36 6.11 -6.28
C ALA A 43 10.86 4.65 -6.13
N LYS A 44 11.77 4.39 -5.17
CA LYS A 44 12.34 3.04 -4.95
C LYS A 44 11.28 2.01 -4.51
N SER A 45 10.29 2.41 -3.71
CA SER A 45 9.18 1.54 -3.25
C SER A 45 8.33 1.02 -4.41
N ASP A 46 7.97 1.91 -5.32
CA ASP A 46 7.10 1.66 -6.46
C ASP A 46 7.72 0.65 -7.43
N GLN A 47 9.01 0.80 -7.71
CA GLN A 47 9.75 -0.18 -8.52
C GLN A 47 9.71 -1.57 -7.88
N ILE A 48 9.83 -1.65 -6.56
CA ILE A 48 9.84 -2.92 -5.81
C ILE A 48 8.46 -3.60 -5.82
N ILE A 49 7.35 -2.87 -5.66
CA ILE A 49 6.02 -3.51 -5.76
C ILE A 49 5.72 -3.96 -7.20
N GLN A 50 6.12 -3.19 -8.21
CA GLN A 50 5.97 -3.56 -9.61
C GLN A 50 6.82 -4.79 -9.99
N GLU A 51 8.07 -4.86 -9.53
CA GLU A 51 8.95 -6.02 -9.72
C GLU A 51 8.43 -7.26 -8.98
N ARG A 52 7.98 -7.12 -7.73
CA ARG A 52 7.32 -8.20 -6.98
C ARG A 52 6.08 -8.71 -7.68
N PHE A 53 5.24 -7.83 -8.22
CA PHE A 53 4.06 -8.21 -8.99
C PHE A 53 4.45 -9.01 -10.23
N ARG A 54 5.43 -8.53 -11.01
CA ARG A 54 5.96 -9.24 -12.19
C ARG A 54 6.55 -10.61 -11.86
N PHE A 55 7.26 -10.73 -10.74
CA PHE A 55 7.80 -12.00 -10.28
C PHE A 55 6.67 -12.96 -9.86
N ALA A 56 5.77 -12.49 -8.99
CA ALA A 56 4.66 -13.26 -8.44
C ALA A 56 3.73 -13.80 -9.54
N THR A 57 3.39 -12.97 -10.52
CA THR A 57 2.43 -13.30 -11.60
C THR A 57 3.06 -14.02 -12.80
N GLY A 58 4.37 -14.26 -12.81
CA GLY A 58 5.09 -14.84 -13.95
C GLY A 58 5.36 -13.85 -15.11
N LEU A 59 4.97 -12.58 -14.96
CA LEU A 59 5.13 -11.51 -15.96
C LEU A 59 6.54 -10.88 -15.99
N LYS A 60 7.56 -11.61 -15.49
CA LYS A 60 8.97 -11.17 -15.50
C LYS A 60 9.63 -11.21 -16.89
N ASN A 61 9.12 -12.04 -17.81
CA ASN A 61 9.70 -12.18 -19.16
C ASN A 61 9.63 -10.85 -19.94
N GLY A 62 10.65 -10.56 -20.75
CA GLY A 62 10.73 -9.34 -21.56
C GLY A 62 9.56 -9.14 -22.52
N ARG A 63 8.88 -10.22 -22.95
CA ARG A 63 7.67 -10.18 -23.80
C ARG A 63 6.46 -9.47 -23.17
N TYR A 64 6.52 -9.16 -21.88
CA TYR A 64 5.47 -8.46 -21.14
C TYR A 64 5.88 -7.03 -20.74
N LYS A 65 7.03 -6.54 -21.20
CA LYS A 65 7.55 -5.21 -20.82
C LYS A 65 6.59 -4.07 -21.21
N ASP A 66 5.87 -4.23 -22.30
CA ASP A 66 4.82 -3.31 -22.79
C ASP A 66 3.60 -3.20 -21.86
N LYS A 67 3.37 -4.21 -21.01
CA LYS A 67 2.28 -4.21 -20.02
C LYS A 67 2.62 -3.41 -18.76
N PHE A 68 3.87 -3.01 -18.57
CA PHE A 68 4.33 -2.25 -17.40
C PHE A 68 4.79 -0.86 -17.84
N ILE A 69 3.87 0.11 -17.74
CA ILE A 69 3.99 1.45 -18.32
C ILE A 69 4.18 2.50 -17.23
N GLY A 70 4.73 3.66 -17.59
CA GLY A 70 4.71 4.82 -16.69
C GLY A 70 3.33 5.49 -16.69
N VAL A 71 2.97 6.14 -15.58
CA VAL A 71 1.72 6.92 -15.47
C VAL A 71 1.55 7.95 -16.61
N THR A 72 2.66 8.51 -17.11
CA THR A 72 2.68 9.44 -18.25
C THR A 72 2.38 8.78 -19.60
N ASP A 73 2.62 7.47 -19.75
CA ASP A 73 2.37 6.73 -20.99
C ASP A 73 0.90 6.36 -21.16
N ILE A 74 0.12 6.30 -20.07
CA ILE A 74 -1.33 6.09 -20.08
C ILE A 74 -2.01 7.09 -21.04
N ASN A 75 -1.55 8.34 -21.07
CA ASN A 75 -2.06 9.38 -21.96
C ASN A 75 -1.96 9.05 -23.46
N LYS A 76 -1.06 8.15 -23.85
CA LYS A 76 -0.89 7.72 -25.25
C LYS A 76 -1.89 6.64 -25.67
N ILE A 77 -2.47 5.93 -24.71
CA ILE A 77 -3.30 4.73 -24.95
C ILE A 77 -4.70 4.79 -24.30
N ARG A 78 -4.99 5.81 -23.49
CA ARG A 78 -6.31 6.00 -22.83
C ARG A 78 -7.50 6.22 -23.77
N GLY A 79 -7.25 6.51 -25.05
CA GLY A 79 -8.31 6.74 -26.05
C GLY A 79 -9.03 5.45 -26.50
N ASP A 80 -8.54 4.28 -26.09
CA ASP A 80 -9.18 2.99 -26.32
C ASP A 80 -9.96 2.58 -25.05
N PRO A 81 -11.30 2.55 -25.09
CA PRO A 81 -12.14 2.29 -23.92
C PRO A 81 -12.10 0.83 -23.45
N GLU A 82 -11.48 -0.09 -24.20
CA GLU A 82 -11.24 -1.46 -23.73
C GLU A 82 -10.02 -1.56 -22.80
N ASN A 83 -9.19 -0.51 -22.71
CA ASN A 83 -7.99 -0.55 -21.88
C ASN A 83 -8.32 -0.48 -20.39
N LEU A 84 -7.69 -1.38 -19.63
CA LEU A 84 -7.76 -1.47 -18.18
C LEU A 84 -6.44 -1.02 -17.56
N PHE A 85 -6.49 -0.14 -16.57
CA PHE A 85 -5.31 0.44 -15.93
C PHE A 85 -5.26 0.04 -14.45
N PHE A 86 -4.25 -0.75 -14.10
CA PHE A 86 -4.02 -1.27 -12.76
C PHE A 86 -2.83 -0.57 -12.11
N PHE A 87 -3.10 0.27 -11.12
CA PHE A 87 -2.07 0.92 -10.33
C PHE A 87 -1.66 0.00 -9.18
N LEU A 88 -0.36 -0.18 -8.95
CA LEU A 88 0.18 -1.07 -7.92
C LEU A 88 0.68 -0.26 -6.72
N GLU A 89 0.31 -0.66 -5.51
CA GLU A 89 0.82 -0.10 -4.24
C GLU A 89 1.02 -1.22 -3.20
N ASP A 90 1.98 -1.06 -2.27
CA ASP A 90 2.18 -2.06 -1.21
C ASP A 90 1.23 -1.83 -0.01
N PHE A 91 0.99 -0.58 0.38
CA PHE A 91 0.23 -0.24 1.58
C PHE A 91 -0.58 1.06 1.50
N VAL A 92 -1.87 1.00 1.85
CA VAL A 92 -2.73 2.19 2.03
C VAL A 92 -2.95 2.48 3.52
N GLY A 93 -2.36 3.59 3.98
CA GLY A 93 -2.68 4.24 5.25
C GLY A 93 -3.97 5.06 5.12
N THR A 94 -3.85 6.40 5.10
CA THR A 94 -4.99 7.31 4.90
C THR A 94 -5.44 7.48 3.44
N GLY A 95 -4.73 6.87 2.47
CA GLY A 95 -4.94 7.10 1.04
C GLY A 95 -4.55 8.50 0.52
N ARG A 96 -4.25 9.47 1.40
CA ARG A 96 -3.99 10.88 1.04
C ARG A 96 -2.91 11.06 -0.04
N SER A 97 -1.84 10.26 -0.02
CA SER A 97 -0.78 10.31 -1.04
C SER A 97 -1.30 9.97 -2.43
N ILE A 98 -2.15 8.94 -2.53
CA ILE A 98 -2.77 8.51 -3.79
C ILE A 98 -3.75 9.57 -4.29
N VAL A 99 -4.65 10.06 -3.43
CA VAL A 99 -5.58 11.16 -3.78
C VAL A 99 -4.82 12.41 -4.26
N THR A 100 -3.73 12.78 -3.57
CA THR A 100 -2.91 13.95 -3.93
C THR A 100 -2.15 13.76 -5.24
N ASN A 101 -1.64 12.55 -5.52
CA ASN A 101 -0.95 12.24 -6.76
C ASN A 101 -1.94 12.11 -7.92
N TRP A 102 -3.11 11.54 -7.67
CA TRP A 102 -4.20 11.45 -8.62
C TRP A 102 -4.67 12.84 -9.03
N GLY A 103 -4.95 13.76 -8.10
CA GLY A 103 -5.34 15.13 -8.45
C GLY A 103 -4.34 15.88 -9.35
N LYS A 104 -3.04 15.56 -9.26
CA LYS A 104 -2.00 16.10 -10.17
C LYS A 104 -2.02 15.43 -11.56
N ALA A 105 -2.42 14.16 -11.63
CA ALA A 105 -2.54 13.40 -12.87
C ALA A 105 -3.89 13.60 -13.56
N ALA A 106 -4.96 13.87 -12.81
CA ALA A 106 -6.37 13.77 -13.19
C ALA A 106 -6.88 14.84 -14.18
N HIS A 107 -6.11 15.89 -14.47
CA HIS A 107 -6.40 16.77 -15.62
C HIS A 107 -6.06 16.09 -16.96
N PHE A 108 -5.23 15.06 -16.90
CA PHE A 108 -5.22 13.98 -17.86
C PHE A 108 -6.07 12.84 -17.25
N LEU A 109 -6.52 11.82 -17.98
CA LEU A 109 -7.21 10.66 -17.39
C LEU A 109 -8.60 10.89 -16.75
N SER A 110 -9.15 12.11 -16.69
CA SER A 110 -10.49 12.44 -16.09
C SER A 110 -11.71 11.74 -16.71
N GLU A 111 -11.52 10.91 -17.73
CA GLU A 111 -12.58 10.29 -18.55
C GLU A 111 -12.38 8.77 -18.64
N ILE A 112 -11.65 8.15 -17.70
CA ILE A 112 -11.32 6.71 -17.71
C ILE A 112 -12.11 5.96 -16.64
N ASP A 113 -13.13 5.20 -17.03
CA ASP A 113 -13.94 4.38 -16.10
C ASP A 113 -13.24 3.08 -15.65
N ASN A 114 -12.12 2.72 -16.29
CA ASN A 114 -11.40 1.46 -16.13
C ASN A 114 -10.14 1.59 -15.26
N LEU A 115 -10.23 2.41 -14.22
CA LEU A 115 -9.17 2.66 -13.26
C LEU A 115 -9.28 1.72 -12.06
N TYR A 116 -8.23 0.93 -11.83
CA TYR A 116 -8.14 -0.02 -10.72
C TYR A 116 -6.90 0.26 -9.88
N LEU A 117 -7.04 0.17 -8.57
CA LEU A 117 -5.93 0.24 -7.63
C LEU A 117 -5.76 -1.14 -6.95
N VAL A 118 -4.56 -1.68 -7.03
CA VAL A 118 -4.19 -3.02 -6.57
C VAL A 118 -3.25 -2.87 -5.39
N ILE A 119 -3.71 -3.25 -4.20
CA ILE A 119 -2.96 -3.07 -2.95
C ILE A 119 -2.74 -4.40 -2.24
N VAL A 120 -1.56 -4.59 -1.63
CA VAL A 120 -1.34 -5.78 -0.79
C VAL A 120 -2.21 -5.67 0.46
N CYS A 121 -2.14 -4.54 1.18
CA CYS A 121 -2.88 -4.31 2.40
C CYS A 121 -3.27 -2.83 2.54
N GLY A 122 -4.37 -2.53 3.24
CA GLY A 122 -4.73 -1.14 3.55
C GLY A 122 -5.90 -1.02 4.51
N HIS A 123 -6.03 0.16 5.13
CA HIS A 123 -7.17 0.47 6.01
C HIS A 123 -8.45 0.75 5.22
N ASP A 124 -9.57 0.29 5.74
CA ASP A 124 -10.92 0.52 5.20
C ASP A 124 -11.21 2.01 4.92
N PHE A 125 -10.97 2.90 5.90
CA PHE A 125 -11.16 4.34 5.74
C PHE A 125 -10.22 4.96 4.68
N GLY A 126 -9.02 4.40 4.53
CA GLY A 126 -8.03 4.85 3.54
C GLY A 126 -8.40 4.42 2.12
N ILE A 127 -9.00 3.23 1.98
CA ILE A 127 -9.58 2.73 0.74
C ILE A 127 -10.79 3.59 0.36
N GLN A 128 -11.75 3.79 1.26
CA GLN A 128 -12.94 4.61 1.03
C GLN A 128 -12.57 6.03 0.57
N ASN A 129 -11.62 6.68 1.25
CA ASN A 129 -11.11 8.00 0.88
C ASN A 129 -10.49 8.05 -0.53
N ILE A 130 -9.90 6.95 -1.02
CA ILE A 130 -9.42 6.87 -2.41
C ILE A 130 -10.62 6.76 -3.35
N GLU A 131 -11.53 5.81 -3.12
CA GLU A 131 -12.68 5.56 -4.02
C GLU A 131 -13.52 6.83 -4.19
N ASP A 132 -13.87 7.50 -3.08
CA ASP A 132 -14.65 8.74 -3.05
C ASP A 132 -14.02 9.92 -3.79
N ASN A 133 -12.68 9.99 -3.88
CA ASN A 133 -11.95 11.16 -4.39
C ASN A 133 -11.19 10.91 -5.71
N THR A 134 -11.28 9.71 -6.29
CA THR A 134 -10.46 9.35 -7.47
C THR A 134 -11.18 8.56 -8.56
N GLY A 135 -12.27 7.84 -8.22
CA GLY A 135 -12.90 6.89 -9.15
C GLY A 135 -12.12 5.58 -9.35
N PHE A 136 -11.02 5.35 -8.60
CA PHE A 136 -10.39 4.03 -8.57
C PHE A 136 -11.34 2.98 -7.97
N LYS A 137 -11.37 1.80 -8.58
CA LYS A 137 -11.93 0.58 -7.99
C LYS A 137 -10.81 -0.15 -7.25
N VAL A 138 -10.88 -0.28 -5.92
CA VAL A 138 -9.77 -0.84 -5.14
C VAL A 138 -9.90 -2.36 -5.00
N THR A 139 -8.82 -3.09 -5.28
CA THR A 139 -8.68 -4.51 -5.00
C THR A 139 -7.56 -4.71 -3.98
N ALA A 140 -7.93 -5.10 -2.77
CA ALA A 140 -7.02 -5.28 -1.64
C ALA A 140 -6.83 -6.77 -1.29
N GLY A 141 -5.58 -7.19 -1.06
CA GLY A 141 -5.29 -8.54 -0.55
C GLY A 141 -5.70 -8.73 0.91
N LYS A 142 -5.65 -7.66 1.71
CA LYS A 142 -6.18 -7.57 3.08
C LYS A 142 -6.72 -6.16 3.31
N ILE A 143 -7.93 -6.07 3.85
CA ILE A 143 -8.50 -4.84 4.41
C ILE A 143 -8.31 -4.90 5.93
N ILE A 144 -7.70 -3.85 6.49
CA ILE A 144 -7.57 -3.61 7.92
C ILE A 144 -8.81 -2.83 8.33
N LEU A 145 -9.62 -3.40 9.21
CA LEU A 145 -10.82 -2.76 9.73
C LEU A 145 -10.49 -1.85 10.91
N GLU A 146 -11.38 -0.90 11.23
CA GLU A 146 -11.29 -0.04 12.43
C GLU A 146 -10.88 -0.83 13.71
N LYS A 147 -11.56 -1.96 13.98
CA LYS A 147 -11.27 -2.84 15.14
C LYS A 147 -9.88 -3.51 15.14
N GLU A 148 -9.11 -3.40 14.06
CA GLU A 148 -7.76 -3.93 13.94
C GLU A 148 -6.69 -2.81 14.16
N ARG A 149 -7.12 -1.53 14.27
CA ARG A 149 -6.26 -0.40 14.66
C ARG A 149 -5.84 -0.51 16.12
N PHE A 150 -4.60 -0.12 16.42
CA PHE A 150 -3.97 -0.39 17.71
C PHE A 150 -4.69 0.19 18.93
N TYR A 151 -5.23 1.41 18.83
CA TYR A 151 -5.91 2.11 19.93
C TYR A 151 -7.44 2.17 19.72
N SER A 152 -8.01 1.23 18.96
CA SER A 152 -9.45 1.11 18.84
C SER A 152 -10.04 0.55 20.13
N GLU A 153 -11.12 1.16 20.63
CA GLU A 153 -11.90 0.64 21.78
C GLU A 153 -12.51 -0.75 21.52
N HIS A 154 -12.52 -1.18 20.24
CA HIS A 154 -13.01 -2.47 19.80
C HIS A 154 -11.89 -3.44 19.41
N ASN A 155 -10.62 -3.12 19.74
CA ASN A 155 -9.49 -3.99 19.44
C ASN A 155 -9.59 -5.32 20.22
N PRO A 156 -9.69 -6.49 19.55
CA PRO A 156 -9.86 -7.78 20.22
C PRO A 156 -8.53 -8.41 20.67
N ILE A 157 -7.40 -7.72 20.46
CA ILE A 157 -6.03 -8.23 20.65
C ILE A 157 -5.32 -7.52 21.80
N PHE A 158 -5.57 -6.22 22.00
CA PHE A 158 -4.94 -5.40 23.03
C PHE A 158 -5.99 -4.75 23.92
N ASP A 159 -5.91 -4.98 25.23
CA ASP A 159 -6.77 -4.29 26.20
C ASP A 159 -6.34 -2.82 26.43
N SER A 160 -7.17 -2.04 27.11
CA SER A 160 -6.90 -0.62 27.35
C SER A 160 -5.64 -0.36 28.18
N SER A 161 -5.25 -1.28 29.06
CA SER A 161 -4.02 -1.18 29.86
C SER A 161 -2.77 -1.41 28.98
N GLU A 162 -2.82 -2.40 28.08
CA GLU A 162 -1.77 -2.62 27.08
C GLU A 162 -1.66 -1.44 26.11
N GLN A 163 -2.80 -0.92 25.65
CA GLN A 163 -2.88 0.28 24.79
C GLN A 163 -2.25 1.51 25.48
N ASP A 164 -2.60 1.79 26.74
CA ASP A 164 -2.03 2.88 27.55
C ASP A 164 -0.52 2.76 27.73
N ILE A 165 -0.01 1.55 27.99
CA ILE A 165 1.43 1.30 28.12
C ILE A 165 2.13 1.59 26.79
N ILE A 166 1.56 1.13 25.68
CA ILE A 166 2.16 1.28 24.35
C ILE A 166 2.07 2.73 23.85
N MET A 167 1.00 3.46 24.19
CA MET A 167 0.89 4.91 23.98
C MET A 167 2.06 5.65 24.66
N LYS A 168 2.33 5.38 25.94
CA LYS A 168 3.43 6.01 26.70
C LYS A 168 4.81 5.75 26.09
N TYR A 169 5.04 4.58 25.46
CA TYR A 169 6.27 4.34 24.69
C TYR A 169 6.28 5.15 23.38
N CYS A 170 5.16 5.23 22.67
CA CYS A 170 5.04 6.03 21.45
C CYS A 170 5.23 7.53 21.70
N GLU A 171 4.75 8.05 22.84
CA GLU A 171 4.95 9.44 23.27
C GLU A 171 6.43 9.75 23.52
N LYS A 172 7.18 8.84 24.18
CA LYS A 172 8.64 8.96 24.38
C LYS A 172 9.44 8.94 23.09
N VAL A 173 8.99 8.16 22.11
CA VAL A 173 9.57 8.14 20.75
C VAL A 173 9.12 9.36 19.94
N GLY A 174 8.04 10.03 20.34
CA GLY A 174 7.56 11.31 19.81
C GLY A 174 6.91 11.23 18.43
N TYR A 175 6.52 12.39 17.89
CA TYR A 175 5.64 12.48 16.71
C TYR A 175 6.13 11.66 15.47
N PRO A 176 5.21 10.99 14.75
CA PRO A 176 3.79 10.81 15.06
C PRO A 176 3.56 9.68 16.08
N VAL A 177 2.81 9.96 17.15
CA VAL A 177 2.58 9.02 18.25
C VAL A 177 1.78 7.79 17.80
N ALA A 178 0.73 7.98 17.01
CA ALA A 178 -0.15 6.92 16.51
C ALA A 178 0.20 6.43 15.09
N GLY A 179 1.42 6.72 14.61
CA GLY A 179 1.77 6.60 13.19
C GLY A 179 1.20 7.72 12.33
N TRP A 180 1.71 7.85 11.11
CA TRP A 180 1.29 8.93 10.19
C TRP A 180 -0.18 8.83 9.82
N GLY A 181 -0.90 9.93 10.04
CA GLY A 181 -2.34 10.03 9.76
C GLY A 181 -3.23 9.27 10.73
N ASP A 182 -2.74 9.00 11.95
CA ASP A 182 -3.46 8.25 12.99
C ASP A 182 -3.90 6.83 12.55
N CYS A 183 -3.21 6.24 11.58
CA CYS A 183 -3.60 4.92 11.08
C CYS A 183 -3.42 3.80 12.12
N GLN A 184 -2.57 3.98 13.14
CA GLN A 184 -2.38 3.02 14.24
C GLN A 184 -2.12 1.59 13.74
N SER A 185 -1.38 1.45 12.63
CA SER A 185 -1.26 0.18 11.94
C SER A 185 -0.29 -0.76 12.65
N ASN A 186 -0.63 -2.06 12.64
CA ASN A 186 0.21 -3.17 13.08
C ASN A 186 0.92 -3.89 11.91
N VAL A 187 0.78 -3.40 10.67
CA VAL A 187 1.26 -4.07 9.45
C VAL A 187 2.72 -3.75 9.16
N ILE A 188 3.58 -4.76 9.18
CA ILE A 188 5.01 -4.62 8.89
C ILE A 188 5.36 -5.50 7.68
N PHE A 189 6.05 -4.95 6.69
CA PHE A 189 6.59 -5.74 5.58
C PHE A 189 8.04 -6.13 5.90
N TYR A 190 8.46 -7.31 5.44
CA TYR A 190 9.86 -7.76 5.54
C TYR A 190 10.87 -6.71 5.07
N SER A 191 10.50 -5.94 4.05
CA SER A 191 11.31 -4.88 3.45
C SER A 191 11.27 -3.52 4.17
N ARG A 192 10.20 -3.23 4.93
CA ARG A 192 9.99 -1.93 5.59
C ARG A 192 8.85 -1.97 6.58
N ALA A 193 8.99 -1.21 7.66
CA ALA A 193 7.84 -0.72 8.40
C ALA A 193 7.19 0.49 7.68
N PRO A 194 5.88 0.45 7.36
CA PRO A 194 5.15 1.64 6.92
C PRO A 194 5.12 2.70 8.02
N ASN A 195 5.25 3.98 7.63
CA ASN A 195 5.24 5.10 8.57
C ASN A 195 3.86 5.37 9.21
N SER A 196 2.81 4.74 8.68
CA SER A 196 1.45 4.66 9.27
C SER A 196 1.35 3.64 10.42
N THR A 197 2.40 2.87 10.70
CA THR A 197 2.49 2.05 11.90
C THR A 197 3.02 2.84 13.09
N LEU A 198 2.84 2.32 14.31
CA LEU A 198 3.31 2.96 15.54
C LEU A 198 4.82 3.27 15.48
N PRO A 199 5.28 4.44 15.99
CA PRO A 199 6.65 4.91 15.85
C PRO A 199 7.66 3.99 16.54
N ILE A 200 7.27 3.32 17.63
CA ILE A 200 8.10 2.33 18.33
C ILE A 200 8.61 1.19 17.42
N PHE A 201 7.92 0.92 16.31
CA PHE A 201 8.31 -0.12 15.37
C PHE A 201 9.42 0.31 14.41
N TRP A 202 9.64 1.60 14.16
CA TRP A 202 10.47 2.04 13.02
C TRP A 202 11.29 3.31 13.21
N LYS A 203 11.00 4.09 14.26
CA LYS A 203 11.62 5.38 14.49
C LYS A 203 12.75 5.22 15.49
N ASP A 204 13.96 5.48 15.03
CA ASP A 204 15.11 5.72 15.91
C ASP A 204 14.99 7.15 16.48
N VAL A 205 15.26 7.31 17.78
CA VAL A 205 15.47 8.61 18.41
C VAL A 205 16.71 8.59 19.29
N ASP A 206 17.57 9.57 19.06
CA ASP A 206 18.78 9.82 19.84
C ASP A 206 18.45 10.93 20.86
N ASN A 207 17.73 10.53 21.91
CA ASN A 207 17.31 11.36 23.05
C ASN A 207 17.62 10.63 24.36
N ASP A 208 17.11 11.11 25.51
CA ASP A 208 17.32 10.54 26.85
C ASP A 208 16.99 9.03 26.99
N TYR A 209 16.41 8.40 25.97
CA TYR A 209 16.02 6.98 25.95
C TYR A 209 16.73 6.14 24.87
N GLU A 210 17.57 6.74 24.00
CA GLU A 210 18.31 6.09 22.88
C GLU A 210 17.50 5.03 22.09
N TRP A 211 16.20 5.27 21.87
CA TRP A 211 15.30 4.25 21.33
C TRP A 211 15.66 3.89 19.88
N ARG A 212 15.69 2.59 19.58
CA ARG A 212 15.87 2.02 18.23
C ARG A 212 14.59 1.32 17.78
N GLY A 213 14.17 1.57 16.55
CA GLY A 213 13.00 0.92 15.96
C GLY A 213 13.18 -0.59 15.84
N LEU A 214 12.14 -1.36 16.17
CA LEU A 214 12.18 -2.83 16.06
C LEU A 214 12.37 -3.35 14.63
N PHE A 215 12.06 -2.52 13.63
CA PHE A 215 12.13 -2.84 12.20
C PHE A 215 12.72 -1.67 11.41
N LYS A 216 13.47 -1.97 10.34
CA LYS A 216 14.02 -0.93 9.46
C LYS A 216 12.90 -0.22 8.69
N ARG A 217 13.01 1.11 8.57
CA ARG A 217 12.09 1.96 7.81
C ARG A 217 12.29 1.84 6.28
N HIS A 218 13.52 1.55 5.86
CA HIS A 218 13.92 1.44 4.45
C HIS A 218 14.87 0.25 4.27
N TYR A 219 15.02 -0.22 3.04
CA TYR A 219 16.07 -1.16 2.67
C TYR A 219 17.45 -0.54 2.95
N GLU A 220 18.35 -1.34 3.50
CA GLU A 220 19.78 -1.17 3.28
C GLU A 220 20.15 -1.93 2.00
N GLU A 221 20.94 -1.29 1.13
CA GLU A 221 21.64 -1.96 0.05
C GLU A 221 22.87 -2.64 0.65
N THR A 222 22.79 -3.97 0.82
CA THR A 222 23.92 -4.87 1.13
C THR A 222 24.41 -5.54 -0.14
#